data_AF-A0A945N413-F1
#
_entry.id   AF-A0A945N413-F1
#
_cell.length_a   1.000
_cell.length_b   1.000
_cell.length_c   1.000
_cell.angle_alpha   90.00
_cell.angle_beta   90.00
_cell.angle_gamma   90.00
#
_symmetry.space_group_name_H-M   'P 1'
#
loop_
_entity.id
_entity.type
_entity.pdbx_description
1 polymer ?
#
loop_
_entity_poly.entity_id
_entity_poly.type
_entity_poly.pdbx_seq_one_letter_code
_entity_poly.pdbx_strand_id
1 'polypeptide(L)'
;MLEKCLFCYLGSMVEWQEIGNSDCDEKVGMMKIRQSVLAITFAGLIGFPFIAVAAPSANQGPVFDPVTKSYFELRVDNKRGGKKPNWQTAVGNAARLYHDGRRGRLAVIKDQETLKFIRNNFKVLHETWIGLRFYCQFRKLIWVTGEIQPLSDRSLWHPQWYRNADTRCSAQTVRPGSYMPIYLTPESKGSVSWQASISAKFFDFYMVEYPAPAAPEKKNEEKAER
;
A
#
# COMPACT_ATOMS: atom_id res chain seq x y z
N MET A 1 41.10 29.26 28.60
CA MET A 1 39.97 29.90 29.32
C MET A 1 38.72 29.61 28.50
N LEU A 2 37.98 28.51 28.70
CA LEU A 2 37.04 28.23 29.81
C LEU A 2 36.15 29.46 30.03
N GLU A 3 34.90 29.50 29.57
CA GLU A 3 33.66 28.84 30.06
C GLU A 3 32.50 29.34 29.16
N LYS A 4 31.36 28.71 28.88
CA LYS A 4 30.57 27.64 29.50
C LYS A 4 29.59 27.09 28.45
N CYS A 5 29.45 25.76 28.41
CA CYS A 5 28.33 25.02 27.84
C CYS A 5 27.01 25.32 28.57
N LEU A 6 25.87 25.26 27.88
CA LEU A 6 24.72 24.40 28.21
C LEU A 6 23.56 24.70 27.25
N PHE A 7 23.22 23.77 26.36
CA PHE A 7 21.85 23.28 26.16
C PHE A 7 21.90 22.06 25.21
N CYS A 8 22.08 20.88 25.80
CA CYS A 8 21.63 19.63 25.20
C CYS A 8 20.21 19.38 25.69
N TYR A 9 19.22 19.41 24.80
CA TYR A 9 17.96 18.70 25.03
C TYR A 9 17.38 18.20 23.69
N LEU A 10 17.60 16.91 23.46
CA LEU A 10 16.67 15.91 22.91
C LEU A 10 15.67 16.34 21.82
N GLY A 11 15.81 15.69 20.66
CA GLY A 11 14.65 15.38 19.82
C GLY A 11 15.00 15.28 18.35
N SER A 12 15.39 14.07 17.93
CA SER A 12 15.54 13.62 16.54
C SER A 12 14.64 14.36 15.54
N MET A 13 15.18 15.45 15.01
CA MET A 13 14.73 16.08 13.78
C MET A 13 15.27 15.18 12.66
N VAL A 14 14.43 14.28 12.17
CA VAL A 14 14.59 13.79 10.79
C VAL A 14 14.17 14.97 9.91
N GLU A 15 15.10 15.90 9.79
CA GLU A 15 15.13 16.90 8.74
C GLU A 15 15.25 16.13 7.43
N TRP A 16 14.21 16.23 6.61
CA TRP A 16 14.19 15.67 5.27
C TRP A 16 15.15 16.48 4.41
N GLN A 17 16.44 16.16 4.48
CA GLN A 17 17.44 16.69 3.57
C GLN A 17 17.14 16.18 2.16
N GLU A 18 16.79 17.10 1.27
CA GLU A 18 16.91 16.94 -0.17
C GLU A 18 18.38 16.65 -0.49
N ILE A 19 18.71 15.38 -0.74
CA ILE A 19 20.03 15.01 -1.23
C ILE A 19 20.09 15.43 -2.70
N GLY A 20 20.85 16.50 -2.94
CA GLY A 20 21.19 16.99 -4.25
C GLY A 20 21.93 15.94 -5.09
N ASN A 21 21.68 16.01 -6.39
CA ASN A 21 22.49 15.42 -7.44
C ASN A 21 23.97 15.62 -7.15
N SER A 22 24.69 14.53 -6.94
CA SER A 22 26.15 14.49 -7.08
C SER A 22 26.49 13.45 -8.14
N ASP A 23 27.10 13.97 -9.21
CA ASP A 23 27.96 13.32 -10.19
C ASP A 23 28.22 11.82 -9.99
N CYS A 24 27.70 11.02 -10.92
CA CYS A 24 28.22 9.71 -11.19
C CYS A 24 29.21 9.82 -12.35
N ASP A 25 30.48 9.89 -12.00
CA ASP A 25 31.63 9.82 -12.91
C ASP A 25 31.64 8.46 -13.62
N GLU A 26 31.53 8.50 -14.94
CA GLU A 26 31.38 7.37 -15.85
C GLU A 26 32.75 6.75 -16.17
N LYS A 27 33.11 5.64 -15.49
CA LYS A 27 34.24 4.80 -15.93
C LYS A 27 33.75 3.66 -16.81
N VAL A 28 33.78 3.89 -18.12
CA VAL A 28 33.53 2.90 -19.17
C VAL A 28 34.70 1.90 -19.23
N GLY A 29 34.54 0.75 -18.58
CA GLY A 29 35.41 -0.40 -18.77
C GLY A 29 34.98 -1.21 -19.99
N MET A 30 35.72 -1.08 -21.11
CA MET A 30 35.58 -1.93 -22.29
C MET A 30 35.84 -3.41 -21.96
N MET A 31 34.78 -4.20 -21.84
CA MET A 31 34.86 -5.65 -21.76
C MET A 31 34.65 -6.26 -23.15
N LYS A 32 35.73 -6.78 -23.75
CA LYS A 32 35.68 -7.54 -25.01
C LYS A 32 34.99 -8.89 -24.78
N ILE A 33 33.72 -8.98 -25.17
CA ILE A 33 32.96 -10.23 -25.18
C ILE A 33 33.35 -11.02 -26.43
N ARG A 34 33.99 -12.17 -26.22
CA ARG A 34 34.25 -13.17 -27.28
C ARG A 34 32.92 -13.82 -27.66
N GLN A 35 32.51 -13.65 -28.92
CA GLN A 35 31.37 -14.32 -29.51
C GLN A 35 31.69 -15.80 -29.72
N SER A 36 31.07 -16.67 -28.93
CA SER A 36 30.98 -18.10 -29.22
C SER A 36 29.62 -18.37 -29.85
N VAL A 37 29.63 -18.61 -31.16
CA VAL A 37 28.47 -18.99 -31.95
C VAL A 37 28.14 -20.44 -31.62
N LEU A 38 27.00 -20.67 -30.96
CA LEU A 38 26.43 -22.01 -30.78
C LEU A 38 25.05 -22.02 -31.43
N ALA A 39 25.01 -22.61 -32.62
CA ALA A 39 23.79 -22.84 -33.38
C ALA A 39 22.94 -23.87 -32.65
N ILE A 40 21.80 -23.44 -32.10
CA ILE A 40 20.77 -24.33 -31.56
C ILE A 40 19.55 -24.22 -32.47
N THR A 41 19.48 -25.15 -33.43
CA THR A 41 18.27 -25.50 -34.17
C THR A 41 17.35 -26.32 -33.28
N PHE A 42 16.21 -25.75 -32.88
CA PHE A 42 15.05 -26.54 -32.45
C PHE A 42 13.79 -25.99 -33.11
N ALA A 43 13.42 -26.63 -34.22
CA ALA A 43 12.11 -26.53 -34.83
C ALA A 43 11.13 -27.39 -34.00
N GLY A 44 10.15 -26.73 -33.39
CA GLY A 44 9.12 -27.37 -32.58
C GLY A 44 7.99 -26.39 -32.29
N LEU A 45 7.28 -25.98 -33.34
CA LEU A 45 6.08 -25.13 -33.28
C LEU A 45 4.92 -25.92 -32.67
N ILE A 46 4.91 -26.10 -31.35
CA ILE A 46 3.68 -26.41 -30.63
C ILE A 46 3.06 -25.07 -30.29
N GLY A 47 2.09 -24.65 -31.13
CA GLY A 47 1.33 -23.43 -30.94
C GLY A 47 0.52 -23.51 -29.64
N PHE A 48 1.09 -23.00 -28.55
CA PHE A 48 0.31 -22.74 -27.34
C PHE A 48 -0.65 -21.58 -27.65
N PRO A 49 -1.98 -21.80 -27.60
CA PRO A 49 -2.92 -20.70 -27.74
C PRO A 49 -2.66 -19.72 -26.60
N PHE A 50 -2.24 -18.50 -26.95
CA PHE A 50 -2.19 -17.40 -26.01
C PHE A 50 -3.62 -17.08 -25.59
N ILE A 51 -4.02 -17.58 -24.42
CA ILE A 51 -5.27 -17.16 -23.79
C ILE A 51 -5.10 -15.71 -23.38
N ALA A 52 -5.72 -14.80 -24.12
CA ALA A 52 -5.78 -13.39 -23.75
C ALA A 52 -6.61 -13.25 -22.47
N VAL A 53 -5.95 -13.11 -21.33
CA VAL A 53 -6.62 -12.80 -20.07
C VAL A 53 -7.11 -11.35 -20.14
N ALA A 54 -8.41 -11.17 -20.30
CA ALA A 54 -9.04 -9.85 -20.31
C ALA A 54 -8.75 -9.13 -18.99
N ALA A 55 -8.16 -7.94 -19.07
CA ALA A 55 -7.66 -7.26 -17.89
C ALA A 55 -8.82 -6.80 -16.96
N PRO A 56 -8.69 -7.03 -15.64
CA PRO A 56 -9.75 -6.86 -14.67
C PRO A 56 -10.51 -5.52 -14.69
N SER A 57 -11.84 -5.54 -14.67
CA SER A 57 -12.67 -4.34 -14.44
C SER A 57 -13.12 -4.26 -12.97
N ALA A 58 -13.47 -3.06 -12.47
CA ALA A 58 -13.89 -2.82 -11.09
C ALA A 58 -15.17 -3.59 -10.65
N ASN A 59 -15.74 -4.42 -11.52
CA ASN A 59 -16.93 -5.23 -11.25
C ASN A 59 -16.64 -6.74 -11.26
N GLN A 60 -15.38 -7.15 -11.19
CA GLN A 60 -15.01 -8.58 -11.28
C GLN A 60 -15.16 -9.38 -9.99
N GLY A 61 -15.56 -8.72 -8.89
CA GLY A 61 -15.68 -9.37 -7.59
C GLY A 61 -14.32 -9.69 -6.95
N PRO A 62 -14.32 -10.51 -5.89
CA PRO A 62 -13.10 -10.80 -5.14
C PRO A 62 -12.12 -11.73 -5.88
N VAL A 63 -10.83 -11.39 -5.86
CA VAL A 63 -9.72 -12.16 -6.44
C VAL A 63 -8.85 -12.72 -5.31
N PHE A 64 -8.58 -14.03 -5.34
CA PHE A 64 -7.77 -14.70 -4.33
C PHE A 64 -6.28 -14.43 -4.53
N ASP A 65 -5.61 -14.01 -3.46
CA ASP A 65 -4.15 -13.93 -3.38
C ASP A 65 -3.59 -15.19 -2.70
N PRO A 66 -2.80 -16.02 -3.42
CA PRO A 66 -2.22 -17.23 -2.83
C PRO A 66 -1.17 -16.95 -1.75
N VAL A 67 -0.59 -15.75 -1.69
CA VAL A 67 0.47 -15.39 -0.73
C VAL A 67 -0.15 -15.06 0.62
N THR A 68 -1.05 -14.07 0.66
CA THR A 68 -1.74 -13.65 1.90
C THR A 68 -2.87 -14.59 2.31
N LYS A 69 -3.32 -15.47 1.40
CA LYS A 69 -4.52 -16.31 1.56
C LYS A 69 -5.80 -15.50 1.76
N SER A 70 -5.81 -14.25 1.33
CA SER A 70 -6.93 -13.32 1.39
C SER A 70 -7.59 -13.18 0.01
N TYR A 71 -8.85 -12.76 -0.02
CA TYR A 71 -9.46 -12.24 -1.27
C TYR A 71 -9.41 -10.72 -1.27
N PHE A 72 -9.19 -10.11 -2.43
CA PHE A 72 -9.21 -8.66 -2.61
C PHE A 72 -10.29 -8.25 -3.60
N GLU A 73 -10.96 -7.13 -3.36
CA GLU A 73 -12.00 -6.60 -4.24
C GLU A 73 -11.90 -5.08 -4.35
N LEU A 74 -11.80 -4.57 -5.58
CA LEU A 74 -11.92 -3.13 -5.85
C LEU A 74 -13.40 -2.76 -5.91
N ARG A 75 -13.86 -1.92 -4.97
CA ARG A 75 -15.25 -1.46 -4.91
C ARG A 75 -15.40 -0.04 -5.44
N VAL A 76 -16.56 0.24 -6.01
CA VAL A 76 -17.01 1.58 -6.39
C VAL A 76 -18.29 1.90 -5.63
N ASP A 77 -18.31 2.99 -4.87
CA ASP A 77 -19.53 3.55 -4.26
C ASP A 77 -19.99 4.76 -5.08
N ASN A 78 -20.64 4.47 -6.20
CA ASN A 78 -21.11 5.48 -7.17
C ASN A 78 -22.57 5.91 -6.94
N LYS A 79 -23.03 5.96 -5.67
CA LYS A 79 -24.40 6.38 -5.35
C LYS A 79 -24.74 7.70 -6.03
N ARG A 80 -25.65 7.65 -7.01
CA ARG A 80 -26.08 8.82 -7.78
C ARG A 80 -26.70 9.85 -6.83
N GLY A 81 -26.10 11.05 -6.76
CA GLY A 81 -26.51 12.11 -5.82
C GLY A 81 -26.15 11.85 -4.36
N GLY A 82 -25.49 10.73 -4.06
CA GLY A 82 -24.98 10.39 -2.73
C GLY A 82 -23.64 11.07 -2.45
N LYS A 83 -23.37 11.29 -1.16
CA LYS A 83 -22.06 11.73 -0.71
C LYS A 83 -21.07 10.57 -0.87
N LYS A 84 -20.01 10.79 -1.65
CA LYS A 84 -18.86 9.88 -1.79
C LYS A 84 -18.33 9.47 -0.41
N PRO A 85 -17.85 8.24 -0.20
CA PRO A 85 -17.35 7.84 1.11
C PRO A 85 -16.02 8.55 1.41
N ASN A 86 -15.90 9.07 2.65
CA ASN A 86 -14.58 9.36 3.20
C ASN A 86 -13.97 8.06 3.72
N TRP A 87 -12.74 8.13 4.21
CA TRP A 87 -12.05 6.94 4.70
C TRP A 87 -12.83 6.20 5.81
N GLN A 88 -13.40 6.92 6.78
CA GLN A 88 -14.16 6.31 7.87
C GLN A 88 -15.42 5.60 7.35
N THR A 89 -16.13 6.22 6.41
CA THR A 89 -17.27 5.59 5.73
C THR A 89 -16.83 4.37 4.93
N ALA A 90 -15.69 4.42 4.24
CA ALA A 90 -15.14 3.30 3.49
C ALA A 90 -14.77 2.12 4.41
N VAL A 91 -14.21 2.37 5.61
CA VAL A 91 -14.00 1.35 6.64
C VAL A 91 -15.32 0.67 7.02
N GLY A 92 -16.35 1.46 7.34
CA GLY A 92 -17.67 0.93 7.69
C GLY A 92 -18.34 0.17 6.54
N ASN A 93 -18.18 0.65 5.29
CA ASN A 93 -18.66 -0.03 4.09
C ASN A 93 -17.98 -1.39 3.91
N ALA A 94 -16.64 -1.44 3.97
CA ALA A 94 -15.89 -2.67 3.81
C ALA A 94 -16.22 -3.70 4.91
N ALA A 95 -16.38 -3.26 6.16
CA ALA A 95 -16.72 -4.11 7.31
C ALA A 95 -18.13 -4.74 7.25
N ARG A 96 -18.99 -4.32 6.32
CA ARG A 96 -20.32 -4.91 6.10
C ARG A 96 -20.33 -5.97 5.00
N LEU A 97 -19.26 -6.07 4.22
CA LEU A 97 -19.18 -7.04 3.14
C LEU A 97 -18.75 -8.41 3.68
N TYR A 98 -19.21 -9.46 3.01
CA TYR A 98 -18.85 -10.84 3.29
C TYR A 98 -18.57 -11.57 1.98
N HIS A 99 -17.55 -12.43 1.99
CA HIS A 99 -17.25 -13.32 0.88
C HIS A 99 -16.71 -14.63 1.45
N ASP A 100 -17.27 -15.77 1.03
CA ASP A 100 -16.80 -17.10 1.46
C ASP A 100 -16.69 -17.24 3.00
N GLY A 101 -17.71 -16.75 3.72
CA GLY A 101 -17.74 -16.75 5.19
C GLY A 101 -16.78 -15.76 5.87
N ARG A 102 -16.01 -14.99 5.11
CA ARG A 102 -15.01 -14.02 5.63
C ARG A 102 -15.59 -12.62 5.63
N ARG A 103 -15.44 -11.92 6.74
CA ARG A 103 -15.84 -10.52 6.88
C ARG A 103 -14.82 -9.60 6.21
N GLY A 104 -15.28 -8.67 5.39
CA GLY A 104 -14.43 -7.69 4.72
C GLY A 104 -13.83 -6.65 5.68
N ARG A 105 -12.74 -6.04 5.25
CA ARG A 105 -12.12 -4.83 5.84
C ARG A 105 -11.46 -4.01 4.72
N LEU A 106 -11.08 -2.76 4.98
CA LEU A 106 -10.21 -2.07 4.02
C LEU A 106 -8.88 -2.80 3.92
N ALA A 107 -8.36 -2.90 2.70
CA ALA A 107 -7.25 -3.76 2.40
C ALA A 107 -5.97 -3.40 3.14
N VAL A 108 -5.31 -4.44 3.67
CA VAL A 108 -3.99 -4.38 4.26
C VAL A 108 -2.96 -4.79 3.20
N ILE A 109 -2.09 -3.86 2.83
CA ILE A 109 -1.07 -4.06 1.80
C ILE A 109 0.26 -3.81 2.49
N LYS A 110 0.96 -4.83 3.00
CA LYS A 110 2.14 -4.57 3.87
C LYS A 110 3.44 -4.42 3.10
N ASP A 111 3.49 -4.96 1.89
CA ASP A 111 4.71 -5.21 1.13
C ASP A 111 4.51 -5.03 -0.38
N GLN A 112 5.63 -5.03 -1.10
CA GLN A 112 5.67 -4.91 -2.55
C GLN A 112 5.01 -6.09 -3.27
N GLU A 113 5.03 -7.28 -2.68
CA GLU A 113 4.44 -8.47 -3.30
C GLU A 113 2.92 -8.34 -3.38
N THR A 114 2.29 -7.92 -2.28
CA THR A 114 0.85 -7.62 -2.23
C THR A 114 0.52 -6.46 -3.15
N LEU A 115 1.32 -5.38 -3.18
CA LEU A 115 1.08 -4.26 -4.09
C LEU A 115 1.20 -4.67 -5.56
N LYS A 116 2.15 -5.56 -5.90
CA LYS A 116 2.30 -6.15 -7.23
C LYS A 116 1.11 -7.03 -7.59
N PHE A 117 0.61 -7.84 -6.67
CA PHE A 117 -0.63 -8.61 -6.85
C PHE A 117 -1.79 -7.66 -7.18
N ILE A 118 -1.94 -6.55 -6.44
CA ILE A 118 -2.99 -5.58 -6.70
C ILE A 118 -2.86 -4.96 -8.10
N ARG A 119 -1.65 -4.54 -8.50
CA ARG A 119 -1.39 -3.97 -9.84
C ARG A 119 -1.75 -4.92 -10.97
N ASN A 120 -1.45 -6.21 -10.80
CA ASN A 120 -1.68 -7.21 -11.85
C ASN A 120 -3.15 -7.59 -11.98
N ASN A 121 -3.91 -7.55 -10.87
CA ASN A 121 -5.28 -8.06 -10.81
C ASN A 121 -6.35 -6.97 -10.71
N PHE A 122 -5.99 -5.69 -10.59
CA PHE A 122 -6.97 -4.61 -10.52
C PHE A 122 -6.51 -3.38 -11.30
N LYS A 123 -7.43 -2.82 -12.10
CA LYS A 123 -7.24 -1.51 -12.74
C LYS A 123 -7.60 -0.39 -11.76
N VAL A 124 -6.62 0.00 -10.95
CA VAL A 124 -6.73 1.17 -10.06
C VAL A 124 -6.54 2.43 -10.91
N LEU A 125 -7.61 2.89 -11.56
CA LEU A 125 -7.58 4.09 -12.42
C LEU A 125 -7.82 5.39 -11.65
N HIS A 126 -8.26 5.28 -10.40
CA HIS A 126 -8.65 6.39 -9.57
C HIS A 126 -8.11 6.20 -8.15
N GLU A 127 -8.07 7.31 -7.42
CA GLU A 127 -7.68 7.36 -6.01
C GLU A 127 -8.54 6.38 -5.19
N THR A 128 -7.89 5.41 -4.55
CA THR A 128 -8.57 4.27 -3.92
C THR A 128 -8.17 4.13 -2.47
N TRP A 129 -9.13 4.24 -1.54
CA TRP A 129 -8.83 4.08 -0.11
C TRP A 129 -8.30 2.68 0.23
N ILE A 130 -7.33 2.63 1.14
CA ILE A 130 -6.81 1.39 1.74
C ILE A 130 -6.88 1.46 3.27
N GLY A 131 -6.62 0.34 3.94
CA GLY A 131 -6.76 0.19 5.38
C GLY A 131 -5.66 0.83 6.20
N LEU A 132 -4.96 1.86 5.72
CA LEU A 132 -3.83 2.49 6.40
C LEU A 132 -4.12 3.95 6.75
N ARG A 133 -3.65 4.39 7.91
CA ARG A 133 -3.68 5.79 8.35
C ARG A 133 -2.38 6.17 9.02
N PHE A 134 -1.93 7.39 8.77
CA PHE A 134 -0.82 8.03 9.45
C PHE A 134 -1.34 8.91 10.59
N TYR A 135 -1.07 8.54 11.84
CA TYR A 135 -1.41 9.34 13.00
C TYR A 135 -0.42 10.48 13.17
N CYS A 136 -0.88 11.72 13.02
CA CYS A 136 -0.01 12.88 13.03
C CYS A 136 0.69 13.09 14.39
N GLN A 137 -0.01 12.86 15.49
CA GLN A 137 0.50 13.08 16.85
C GLN A 137 1.69 12.18 17.19
N PHE A 138 1.59 10.89 16.82
CA PHE A 138 2.60 9.89 17.15
C PHE A 138 3.57 9.63 16.00
N ARG A 139 3.29 10.20 14.82
CA ARG A 139 4.00 9.90 13.56
C ARG A 139 4.11 8.40 13.31
N LYS A 140 2.98 7.69 13.45
CA LYS A 140 2.90 6.23 13.24
C LYS A 140 1.89 5.89 12.16
N LEU A 141 2.22 4.91 11.33
CA LEU A 141 1.28 4.29 10.41
C LEU A 141 0.60 3.13 11.13
N ILE A 142 -0.73 3.08 11.09
CA ILE A 142 -1.52 2.06 11.76
C ILE A 142 -2.55 1.52 10.78
N TRP A 143 -2.57 0.21 10.62
CA TRP A 143 -3.57 -0.50 9.82
C TRP A 143 -4.93 -0.49 10.52
N VAL A 144 -6.00 -0.76 9.76
CA VAL A 144 -7.35 -0.99 10.31
C VAL A 144 -7.40 -2.19 11.27
N THR A 145 -6.39 -3.07 11.22
CA THR A 145 -6.18 -4.19 12.16
C THR A 145 -5.61 -3.75 13.50
N GLY A 146 -5.11 -2.51 13.60
CA GLY A 146 -4.38 -2.01 14.77
C GLY A 146 -2.86 -2.26 14.72
N GLU A 147 -2.39 -3.08 13.77
CA GLU A 147 -0.96 -3.33 13.57
C GLU A 147 -0.22 -2.07 13.10
N ILE A 148 1.01 -1.87 13.57
CA ILE A 148 1.85 -0.73 13.20
C ILE A 148 2.63 -1.09 11.92
N GLN A 149 2.56 -0.22 10.91
CA GLN A 149 3.40 -0.31 9.73
C GLN A 149 4.69 0.49 9.95
N PRO A 150 5.88 -0.10 9.72
CA PRO A 150 7.13 0.65 9.76
C PRO A 150 7.16 1.76 8.71
N LEU A 151 7.66 2.95 9.09
CA LEU A 151 7.87 4.07 8.16
C LEU A 151 9.09 3.90 7.25
N SER A 152 9.95 2.91 7.52
CA SER A 152 11.19 2.68 6.80
C SER A 152 10.98 2.18 5.37
N ASP A 153 9.84 1.56 5.06
CA ASP A 153 9.56 1.09 3.71
C ASP A 153 9.09 2.23 2.82
N ARG A 154 10.05 2.88 2.17
CA ARG A 154 9.80 3.98 1.23
C ARG A 154 9.35 3.51 -0.15
N SER A 155 9.53 2.24 -0.48
CA SER A 155 9.31 1.72 -1.84
C SER A 155 7.83 1.73 -2.25
N LEU A 156 6.93 1.73 -1.26
CA LEU A 156 5.48 1.74 -1.46
C LEU A 156 4.93 3.15 -1.65
N TRP A 157 5.69 4.20 -1.29
CA TRP A 157 5.21 5.58 -1.27
C TRP A 157 5.39 6.29 -2.59
N HIS A 158 4.42 7.15 -2.90
CA HIS A 158 4.59 8.17 -3.92
C HIS A 158 5.72 9.14 -3.48
N PRO A 159 6.58 9.64 -4.39
CA PRO A 159 7.65 10.58 -4.05
C PRO A 159 7.15 11.79 -3.25
N GLN A 160 5.97 12.29 -3.63
CA GLN A 160 5.19 13.22 -2.82
C GLN A 160 4.23 12.44 -1.91
N TRP A 161 4.66 12.11 -0.69
CA TRP A 161 3.91 11.24 0.23
C TRP A 161 2.55 11.79 0.69
N TYR A 162 2.29 13.08 0.50
CA TYR A 162 1.02 13.75 0.80
C TYR A 162 0.39 14.30 -0.48
N ARG A 163 -0.93 14.48 -0.48
CA ARG A 163 -1.65 15.04 -1.63
C ARG A 163 -1.40 16.53 -1.84
N ASN A 164 -1.61 17.36 -0.81
CA ASN A 164 -1.46 18.82 -0.88
C ASN A 164 -0.63 19.33 0.30
N ALA A 165 0.27 20.29 0.05
CA ALA A 165 1.20 20.83 1.04
C ALA A 165 0.50 21.46 2.26
N ASP A 166 -0.62 22.16 2.03
CA ASP A 166 -1.39 22.84 3.08
C ASP A 166 -2.08 21.89 4.05
N THR A 167 -2.14 20.60 3.69
CA THR A 167 -2.95 19.60 4.38
C THR A 167 -2.12 18.51 5.05
N ARG A 168 -0.81 18.70 5.13
CA ARG A 168 0.12 17.79 5.82
C ARG A 168 -0.01 17.91 7.34
N CYS A 169 0.42 16.87 8.04
CA CYS A 169 0.62 16.93 9.49
C CYS A 169 1.70 17.99 9.80
N SER A 170 1.28 19.17 10.26
CA SER A 170 2.16 20.25 10.74
C SER A 170 1.82 20.57 12.19
N ALA A 171 2.75 21.17 12.94
CA ALA A 171 2.50 21.52 14.34
C ALA A 171 1.25 22.40 14.51
N GLN A 172 0.93 23.21 13.50
CA GLN A 172 -0.20 24.13 13.47
C GLN A 172 -1.53 23.47 13.10
N THR A 173 -1.50 22.37 12.32
CA THR A 173 -2.71 21.70 11.80
C THR A 173 -3.10 20.45 12.59
N VAL A 174 -2.25 19.97 13.49
CA VAL A 174 -2.48 18.72 14.22
C VAL A 174 -3.33 18.98 15.47
N ARG A 175 -4.60 18.60 15.39
CA ARG A 175 -5.44 18.42 16.58
C ARG A 175 -5.19 17.04 17.21
N PRO A 176 -5.38 16.86 18.53
CA PRO A 176 -5.33 15.54 19.16
C PRO A 176 -6.21 14.54 18.40
N GLY A 177 -5.68 13.35 18.14
CA GLY A 177 -6.37 12.31 17.37
C GLY A 177 -6.44 12.53 15.85
N SER A 178 -5.83 13.60 15.31
CA SER A 178 -5.77 13.80 13.85
C SER A 178 -4.94 12.71 13.16
N TYR A 179 -5.44 12.23 12.04
CA TYR A 179 -4.76 11.27 11.18
C TYR A 179 -4.98 11.61 9.71
N MET A 180 -4.03 11.16 8.89
CA MET A 180 -4.11 11.23 7.43
C MET A 180 -4.34 9.82 6.89
N PRO A 181 -5.54 9.48 6.38
CA PRO A 181 -5.74 8.22 5.68
C PRO A 181 -4.86 8.11 4.44
N ILE A 182 -4.45 6.87 4.14
CA ILE A 182 -3.64 6.54 2.98
C ILE A 182 -4.52 5.92 1.90
N TYR A 183 -4.22 6.24 0.66
CA TYR A 183 -4.87 5.71 -0.53
C TYR A 183 -3.84 5.29 -1.57
N LEU A 184 -4.26 4.45 -2.51
CA LEU A 184 -3.53 4.16 -3.73
C LEU A 184 -3.77 5.29 -4.72
N THR A 185 -2.68 5.93 -5.17
CA THR A 185 -2.71 6.92 -6.25
C THR A 185 -2.22 6.26 -7.54
N PRO A 186 -2.97 6.38 -8.64
CA PRO A 186 -2.50 5.90 -9.94
C PRO A 186 -1.37 6.79 -10.47
N GLU A 187 -0.38 6.16 -11.07
CA GLU A 187 0.74 6.82 -11.74
C GLU A 187 0.73 6.52 -13.24
N SER A 188 1.60 7.21 -13.98
CA SER A 188 1.83 6.91 -15.40
C SER A 188 2.24 5.44 -15.58
N LYS A 189 1.85 4.82 -16.70
CA LYS A 189 2.17 3.42 -17.05
C LYS A 189 1.50 2.36 -16.15
N GLY A 190 0.49 2.73 -15.37
CA GLY A 190 -0.31 1.79 -14.57
C GLY A 190 0.37 1.33 -13.27
N SER A 191 1.44 1.99 -12.85
CA SER A 191 1.93 1.86 -11.46
C SER A 191 0.93 2.51 -10.50
N VAL A 192 1.02 2.08 -9.24
CA VAL A 192 0.26 2.69 -8.13
C VAL A 192 1.17 2.81 -6.93
N SER A 193 1.01 3.86 -6.15
CA SER A 193 1.79 4.09 -4.94
C SER A 193 0.90 4.63 -3.82
N TRP A 194 1.45 4.66 -2.62
CA TRP A 194 0.75 5.16 -1.44
C TRP A 194 0.89 6.66 -1.33
N GLN A 195 -0.22 7.31 -1.03
CA GLN A 195 -0.24 8.73 -0.76
C GLN A 195 -1.21 9.02 0.39
N ALA A 196 -0.88 10.03 1.20
CA ALA A 196 -1.67 10.46 2.33
C ALA A 196 -2.60 11.64 1.95
N SER A 197 -3.81 11.63 2.48
CA SER A 197 -4.77 12.72 2.37
C SER A 197 -5.35 13.08 3.73
N ILE A 198 -6.05 14.21 3.84
CA ILE A 198 -6.88 14.50 5.01
C ILE A 198 -8.11 13.59 5.06
N SER A 199 -8.59 13.35 6.28
CA SER A 199 -9.78 12.53 6.56
C SER A 199 -11.08 13.07 5.98
N ALA A 200 -11.13 14.37 5.66
CA ALA A 200 -12.30 15.01 5.05
C ALA A 200 -12.39 14.83 3.51
N LYS A 201 -11.41 14.18 2.86
CA LYS A 201 -11.53 13.85 1.43
C LYS A 201 -12.46 12.66 1.21
N PHE A 202 -13.02 12.61 0.00
CA PHE A 202 -13.96 11.60 -0.42
C PHE A 202 -13.53 11.01 -1.75
N PHE A 203 -13.49 9.68 -1.85
CA PHE A 203 -13.16 8.95 -3.07
C PHE A 203 -14.29 7.97 -3.38
N ASP A 204 -14.55 7.72 -4.65
CA ASP A 204 -15.56 6.74 -5.06
C ASP A 204 -15.05 5.30 -4.88
N PHE A 205 -13.72 5.11 -4.79
CA PHE A 205 -13.07 3.81 -4.82
C PHE A 205 -12.43 3.46 -3.48
N TYR A 206 -12.53 2.19 -3.11
CA TYR A 206 -11.82 1.62 -1.98
C TYR A 206 -11.53 0.14 -2.22
N MET A 207 -10.39 -0.31 -1.72
CA MET A 207 -9.96 -1.70 -1.83
C MET A 207 -10.39 -2.46 -0.57
N VAL A 208 -11.07 -3.58 -0.77
CA VAL A 208 -11.55 -4.47 0.30
C VAL A 208 -10.66 -5.71 0.33
N GLU A 209 -10.33 -6.17 1.53
CA GLU A 209 -9.70 -7.46 1.79
C GLU A 209 -10.66 -8.32 2.62
N TYR A 210 -10.80 -9.58 2.23
CA TYR A 210 -11.48 -10.64 2.98
C TYR A 210 -10.40 -11.59 3.51
N PRO A 211 -9.88 -11.37 4.73
CA PRO A 211 -8.72 -12.08 5.23
C PRO A 211 -8.98 -13.57 5.39
N ALA A 212 -7.92 -14.37 5.39
CA ALA A 212 -8.00 -15.76 5.84
C ALA A 212 -8.69 -15.82 7.22
N PRO A 213 -9.52 -16.85 7.47
CA PRO A 213 -10.06 -17.06 8.80
C PRO A 213 -8.89 -17.13 9.79
N ALA A 214 -9.05 -16.46 10.93
CA ALA A 214 -8.07 -16.58 12.00
C ALA A 214 -7.85 -18.07 12.26
N ALA A 215 -6.59 -18.50 12.28
CA ALA A 215 -6.28 -19.87 12.65
C ALA A 215 -7.00 -20.16 13.97
N PRO A 216 -7.69 -21.31 14.11
CA PRO A 216 -8.35 -21.64 15.36
C PRO A 216 -7.31 -21.50 16.45
N GLU A 217 -7.55 -20.61 17.42
CA GLU A 217 -6.72 -20.52 18.60
C GLU A 217 -6.62 -21.94 19.13
N LYS A 218 -5.39 -22.47 19.21
CA LYS A 218 -5.16 -23.77 19.83
C LYS A 218 -5.67 -23.64 21.25
N LYS A 219 -6.92 -24.02 21.49
CA LYS A 219 -7.45 -24.14 22.84
C LYS A 219 -6.52 -25.12 23.50
N ASN A 220 -5.73 -24.64 24.45
CA ASN A 220 -4.81 -25.48 25.19
C ASN A 220 -5.65 -26.59 25.83
N GLU A 221 -5.65 -27.78 25.22
CA GLU A 221 -6.18 -29.04 25.76
C GLU A 221 -5.32 -29.54 26.93
N GLU A 222 -4.72 -28.61 27.69
CA GLU A 222 -3.87 -28.86 28.83
C GLU A 222 -4.69 -28.63 30.11
N LYS A 223 -5.76 -29.41 30.31
CA LYS A 223 -6.39 -29.53 31.63
C LYS A 223 -7.37 -30.71 31.80
N ALA A 224 -6.99 -31.92 31.37
CA ALA A 224 -7.80 -33.12 31.64
C ALA A 224 -6.99 -34.35 32.09
N GLU A 225 -5.84 -34.16 32.75
CA GLU A 225 -5.21 -35.20 33.57
C GLU A 225 -4.86 -34.63 34.95
N ARG A 226 -5.85 -34.53 35.82
CA ARG A 226 -5.70 -34.53 37.28
C ARG A 226 -6.88 -35.23 37.92
#